data_AF-A0A6P1KL05-F1
#
_entry.id   AF-A0A6P1KL05-F1
#
_cell.length_a   1.000
_cell.length_b   1.000
_cell.length_c   1.000
_cell.angle_alpha   90.00
_cell.angle_beta   90.00
_cell.angle_gamma   90.00
#
_symmetry.space_group_name_H-M   'P 1'
#
loop_
_entity.id
_entity.type
_entity.pdbx_description
1 polymer ?
#
loop_
_entity_poly.entity_id
_entity_poly.type
_entity_poly.pdbx_seq_one_letter_code
_entity_poly.pdbx_strand_id
1 'polypeptide(L)'
;MQTESEVRSLPAETRGIGNTIRLTGWISFWLQLAIGVVSVLALLFALTGREFVQQQNAGLGIGIFWAVCGIVLLLFSLYWNFRYTRIGKALENSNPALHPTKPNTTKILRLGIIVGLVGILLTLLGAGSTVFVLVAKSISQPPGVAITNPYNIIRPMDVFVVVADITGIAAHFVGTVASLWLLERVHQH
;
A
#
# COMPACT_ATOMS: atom_id res chain seq x y z
N MET A 1 0.80 53.20 11.41
CA MET A 1 -0.36 52.39 11.00
C MET A 1 -0.13 52.06 9.52
N GLN A 2 0.18 50.86 9.02
CA GLN A 2 -0.11 49.48 9.42
C GLN A 2 0.98 48.53 8.84
N THR A 3 2.12 48.34 9.52
CA THR A 3 3.16 47.35 9.09
C THR A 3 3.30 46.18 10.07
N GLU A 4 2.41 46.05 11.05
CA GLU A 4 2.47 45.00 12.07
C GLU A 4 1.49 43.83 11.84
N SER A 5 0.57 43.93 10.88
CA SER A 5 -0.41 42.86 10.60
C SER A 5 0.12 41.74 9.70
N GLU A 6 1.21 41.97 8.96
CA GLU A 6 1.76 41.00 7.99
C GLU A 6 2.72 39.98 8.64
N VAL A 7 3.33 40.32 9.78
CA VAL A 7 4.30 39.45 10.49
C VAL A 7 3.60 38.43 11.41
N ARG A 8 2.32 38.65 11.77
CA ARG A 8 1.60 37.85 12.78
C ARG A 8 0.73 36.72 12.22
N SER A 9 0.52 36.65 10.91
CA SER A 9 -0.33 35.65 10.24
C SER A 9 0.42 34.41 9.72
N LEU A 10 1.68 34.56 9.31
CA LEU A 10 2.55 33.47 8.82
C LEU A 10 2.70 32.26 9.79
N PRO A 11 2.70 32.42 11.13
CA PRO A 11 2.81 31.29 12.05
C PRO A 11 1.53 30.44 12.16
N ALA A 12 0.36 31.05 11.97
CA ALA A 12 -0.94 30.36 12.16
C ALA A 12 -1.28 29.47 10.95
N GLU A 13 -1.02 29.95 9.74
CA GLU A 13 -1.28 29.22 8.49
C GLU A 13 -0.33 28.01 8.36
N THR A 14 0.94 28.19 8.71
CA THR A 14 1.96 27.13 8.66
C THR A 14 1.71 26.02 9.70
N ARG A 15 1.21 26.39 10.89
CA ARG A 15 0.78 25.43 11.92
C ARG A 15 -0.42 24.59 11.49
N GLY A 16 -1.38 25.17 10.78
CA GLY A 16 -2.54 24.44 10.23
C GLY A 16 -2.15 23.37 9.20
N ILE A 17 -1.18 23.69 8.34
CA ILE A 17 -0.65 22.76 7.32
C ILE A 17 0.13 21.61 7.97
N GLY A 18 0.97 21.91 8.98
CA GLY A 18 1.73 20.89 9.73
C GLY A 18 0.83 19.85 10.39
N ASN A 19 -0.25 20.28 11.04
CA ASN A 19 -1.22 19.36 11.66
C ASN A 19 -1.97 18.53 10.62
N THR A 20 -2.30 19.13 9.47
CA THR A 20 -2.96 18.44 8.35
C THR A 20 -2.07 17.33 7.77
N ILE A 21 -0.79 17.62 7.51
CA ILE A 21 0.19 16.63 7.05
C ILE A 21 0.33 15.48 8.06
N ARG A 22 0.39 15.81 9.36
CA ARG A 22 0.52 14.83 10.44
C ARG A 22 -0.71 13.92 10.54
N LEU A 23 -1.91 14.50 10.50
CA LEU A 23 -3.16 13.75 10.62
C LEU A 23 -3.35 12.80 9.44
N THR A 24 -3.16 13.30 8.21
CA THR A 24 -3.26 12.47 7.00
C THR A 24 -2.20 11.37 6.99
N GLY A 25 -0.97 11.66 7.44
CA GLY A 25 0.07 10.65 7.60
C GLY A 25 -0.33 9.52 8.56
N TRP A 26 -0.93 9.86 9.71
CA TRP A 26 -1.41 8.86 10.68
C TRP A 26 -2.60 8.06 10.18
N ILE A 27 -3.61 8.71 9.60
CA ILE A 27 -4.80 8.03 9.06
C ILE A 27 -4.36 7.03 7.98
N SER A 28 -3.51 7.48 7.06
CA SER A 28 -3.03 6.65 5.95
C SER A 28 -2.16 5.51 6.46
N PHE A 29 -1.29 5.76 7.44
CA PHE A 29 -0.49 4.72 8.09
C PHE A 29 -1.37 3.61 8.70
N TRP A 30 -2.37 3.98 9.52
CA TRP A 30 -3.23 2.99 10.17
C TRP A 30 -4.12 2.23 9.19
N LEU A 31 -4.69 2.93 8.20
CA LEU A 31 -5.53 2.31 7.18
C LEU A 31 -4.70 1.35 6.32
N GLN A 32 -3.53 1.78 5.85
CA GLN A 32 -2.63 0.96 5.06
C GLN A 32 -2.07 -0.23 5.87
N LEU A 33 -1.81 -0.05 7.17
CA LEU A 33 -1.37 -1.13 8.05
C LEU A 33 -2.48 -2.17 8.23
N ALA A 34 -3.70 -1.74 8.53
CA ALA A 34 -4.83 -2.64 8.73
C ALA A 34 -5.09 -3.51 7.49
N ILE A 35 -5.12 -2.89 6.30
CA ILE A 35 -5.29 -3.61 5.03
C ILE A 35 -4.07 -4.49 4.72
N GLY A 36 -2.85 -3.99 4.97
CA GLY A 36 -1.61 -4.71 4.76
C GLY A 36 -1.50 -5.98 5.60
N VAL A 37 -1.98 -5.96 6.85
CA VAL A 37 -2.06 -7.15 7.69
C VAL A 37 -2.94 -8.23 7.06
N VAL A 38 -4.10 -7.84 6.50
CA VAL A 38 -4.97 -8.79 5.79
C VAL A 38 -4.26 -9.39 4.58
N SER A 39 -3.53 -8.58 3.81
CA SER A 39 -2.74 -9.05 2.66
C SER A 39 -1.68 -10.07 3.07
N VAL A 40 -0.91 -9.77 4.12
CA VAL A 40 0.13 -10.68 4.65
C VAL A 40 -0.49 -11.98 5.17
N LEU A 41 -1.56 -11.90 5.95
CA LEU A 41 -2.24 -13.10 6.47
C LEU A 41 -2.80 -13.97 5.35
N ALA A 42 -3.41 -13.37 4.33
CA ALA A 42 -3.89 -14.09 3.17
C ALA A 42 -2.74 -14.81 2.45
N LEU A 43 -1.61 -14.14 2.23
CA LEU A 43 -0.45 -14.77 1.60
C LEU A 43 0.12 -15.92 2.45
N LEU A 44 0.17 -15.76 3.78
CA LEU A 44 0.59 -16.83 4.68
C LEU A 44 -0.31 -18.05 4.58
N PHE A 45 -1.64 -17.88 4.59
CA PHE A 45 -2.58 -18.98 4.38
C PHE A 45 -2.38 -19.70 3.04
N ALA A 46 -2.10 -18.94 1.98
CA ALA A 46 -1.82 -19.49 0.66
C ALA A 46 -0.51 -20.31 0.65
N LEU A 47 0.53 -19.87 1.37
CA LEU A 47 1.81 -20.56 1.47
C LEU A 47 1.73 -21.82 2.33
N THR A 48 1.13 -21.73 3.52
CA THR A 48 0.99 -22.89 4.41
C THR A 48 0.14 -23.99 3.77
N GLY A 49 -0.92 -23.63 3.05
CA GLY A 49 -1.75 -24.59 2.33
C GLY A 49 -1.04 -25.35 1.21
N ARG A 50 0.10 -24.84 0.70
CA ARG A 50 0.90 -25.50 -0.33
C ARG A 50 1.86 -26.53 0.24
N GLU A 51 2.43 -26.30 1.41
CA GLU A 51 3.35 -27.25 2.06
C GLU A 51 2.63 -28.57 2.42
N PHE A 52 1.33 -28.53 2.72
CA PHE A 52 0.54 -29.73 3.03
C PHE A 52 0.21 -30.61 1.81
N VAL A 53 0.37 -30.10 0.58
CA VAL A 53 0.01 -30.82 -0.64
C VAL A 53 1.16 -30.74 -1.63
N GLN A 54 1.84 -31.86 -1.87
CA GLN A 54 3.06 -31.99 -2.68
C GLN A 54 2.83 -31.84 -4.19
N GLN A 55 2.00 -30.87 -4.59
CA GLN A 55 1.73 -30.52 -5.98
C GLN A 55 1.90 -29.01 -6.17
N GLN A 56 3.08 -28.63 -6.67
CA GLN A 56 3.41 -27.27 -7.02
C GLN A 56 2.72 -26.88 -8.34
N ASN A 57 1.76 -25.97 -8.25
CA ASN A 57 1.18 -25.32 -9.42
C ASN A 57 2.11 -24.16 -9.84
N ALA A 58 2.97 -24.39 -10.84
CA ALA A 58 3.96 -23.41 -11.29
C ALA A 58 3.34 -22.05 -11.64
N GLY A 59 2.17 -22.02 -12.30
CA GLY A 59 1.48 -20.78 -12.64
C GLY A 59 1.04 -19.95 -11.43
N LEU A 60 0.71 -20.63 -10.32
CA LEU A 60 0.34 -20.00 -9.05
C LEU A 60 1.56 -19.50 -8.26
N GLY A 61 2.77 -19.94 -8.60
CA GLY A 61 4.02 -19.40 -8.05
C GLY A 61 4.31 -17.98 -8.55
N ILE A 62 3.94 -17.67 -9.78
CA ILE A 62 4.09 -16.33 -10.37
C ILE A 62 3.25 -15.31 -9.61
N GLY A 63 1.99 -15.64 -9.31
CA GLY A 63 1.12 -14.78 -8.49
C GLY A 63 1.70 -14.49 -7.11
N ILE A 64 2.18 -15.54 -6.43
CA ILE A 64 2.84 -15.38 -5.12
C ILE A 64 4.09 -14.50 -5.21
N PHE A 65 4.92 -14.67 -6.23
CA PHE A 65 6.11 -13.86 -6.40
C PHE A 65 5.78 -12.36 -6.47
N TRP A 66 4.77 -12.00 -7.26
CA TRP A 66 4.29 -10.63 -7.37
C TRP A 66 3.66 -10.12 -6.07
N ALA A 67 2.88 -10.96 -5.38
CA ALA A 67 2.30 -10.63 -4.07
C ALA A 67 3.38 -10.33 -3.02
N VAL A 68 4.45 -11.13 -2.96
CA VAL A 68 5.61 -10.91 -2.08
C VAL A 68 6.27 -9.58 -2.39
N CYS A 69 6.54 -9.30 -3.66
CA CYS A 69 7.14 -8.01 -4.06
C CYS A 69 6.22 -6.83 -3.68
N GLY A 70 4.90 -6.99 -3.85
CA GLY A 70 3.89 -6.03 -3.43
C GLY A 70 3.91 -5.75 -1.92
N ILE A 71 4.05 -6.78 -1.10
CA ILE A 71 4.16 -6.66 0.37
C ILE A 71 5.45 -5.97 0.78
N VAL A 72 6.59 -6.29 0.13
CA VAL A 72 7.87 -5.62 0.42
C VAL A 72 7.75 -4.10 0.17
N LEU A 73 7.14 -3.70 -0.95
CA LEU A 73 6.86 -2.29 -1.21
C LEU A 73 5.85 -1.69 -0.23
N LEU A 74 4.88 -2.47 0.24
CA LEU A 74 3.90 -2.01 1.22
C LEU A 74 4.56 -1.70 2.56
N LEU A 75 5.49 -2.54 3.02
CA LEU A 75 6.31 -2.30 4.21
C LEU A 75 7.17 -1.05 4.06
N PHE A 76 7.80 -0.88 2.88
CA PHE A 76 8.56 0.33 2.57
C PHE A 76 7.67 1.59 2.60
N SER A 77 6.48 1.53 2.00
CA SER A 77 5.49 2.61 2.01
C SER A 77 4.98 2.91 3.42
N LEU A 78 4.82 1.90 4.28
CA LEU A 78 4.45 2.06 5.69
C LEU A 78 5.51 2.85 6.48
N TYR A 79 6.79 2.49 6.28
CA TYR A 79 7.92 3.23 6.84
C TYR A 79 7.94 4.68 6.34
N TRP A 80 7.63 4.90 5.07
CA TRP A 80 7.57 6.23 4.46
C TRP A 80 6.42 7.08 5.02
N ASN A 81 5.24 6.50 5.23
CA ASN A 81 4.10 7.16 5.87
C ASN A 81 4.42 7.58 7.30
N PHE A 82 5.12 6.73 8.06
CA PHE A 82 5.61 7.11 9.39
C PHE A 82 6.57 8.30 9.31
N ARG A 83 7.42 8.38 8.29
CA ARG A 83 8.31 9.52 8.07
C ARG A 83 7.52 10.81 7.78
N TYR A 84 6.40 10.77 7.06
CA TYR A 84 5.53 11.94 6.86
C TYR A 84 5.04 12.53 8.19
N THR A 85 4.67 11.69 9.16
CA THR A 85 4.22 12.18 10.48
C THR A 85 5.32 12.95 11.22
N ARG A 86 6.59 12.54 11.06
CA ARG A 86 7.76 13.25 11.63
C ARG A 86 8.01 14.59 10.95
N ILE A 87 7.82 14.67 9.64
CA ILE A 87 7.93 15.93 8.86
C ILE A 87 6.85 16.91 9.30
N GLY A 88 5.60 16.44 9.47
CA GLY A 88 4.51 17.27 10.00
C GLY A 88 4.81 17.81 11.40
N LYS A 89 5.36 16.98 12.29
CA LYS A 89 5.79 17.41 13.64
C LYS A 89 6.94 18.43 13.60
N ALA A 90 7.85 18.33 12.62
CA ALA A 90 8.95 19.29 12.45
C ALA A 90 8.46 20.66 11.97
N LEU A 91 7.41 20.70 11.14
CA LEU A 91 6.75 21.95 10.70
C LEU A 91 5.97 22.64 11.81
N GLU A 92 5.47 21.89 12.79
CA GLU A 92 4.77 22.43 13.96
C GLU A 92 5.74 23.08 14.98
N ASN A 93 7.05 22.87 14.80
CA ASN A 93 8.08 23.40 15.71
C ASN A 93 8.15 24.93 15.63
N SER A 94 8.24 25.57 16.79
CA SER A 94 8.26 27.03 16.93
C SER A 94 9.53 27.68 16.35
N ASN A 95 10.58 26.90 16.05
CA ASN A 95 11.81 27.40 15.41
C ASN A 95 11.74 27.25 13.88
N PRO A 96 11.63 28.35 13.11
CA PRO A 96 11.53 28.32 11.64
C PRO A 96 12.77 27.75 10.95
N ALA A 97 13.95 27.80 11.58
CA ALA A 97 15.18 27.24 11.01
C ALA A 97 15.16 25.69 10.92
N LEU A 98 14.23 25.04 11.63
CA LEU A 98 14.05 23.59 11.61
C LEU A 98 12.93 23.15 10.64
N HIS A 99 12.30 24.09 9.93
CA HIS A 99 11.23 23.77 8.98
C HIS A 99 11.82 23.09 7.73
N PRO A 100 11.32 21.92 7.34
CA PRO A 100 11.74 21.27 6.11
C PRO A 100 11.40 22.14 4.90
N THR A 101 12.37 22.34 4.01
CA THR A 101 12.21 23.16 2.80
C THR A 101 11.17 22.55 1.87
N LYS A 102 10.27 23.35 1.28
CA LYS A 102 9.24 22.89 0.32
C LYS A 102 9.75 21.90 -0.74
N PRO A 103 10.90 22.11 -1.42
CA PRO A 103 11.41 21.17 -2.42
C PRO A 103 11.70 19.78 -1.88
N ASN A 104 12.13 19.68 -0.61
CA ASN A 104 12.38 18.40 0.04
C ASN A 104 11.06 17.68 0.33
N THR A 105 10.04 18.37 0.84
CA THR A 105 8.71 17.79 1.07
C THR A 105 8.07 17.29 -0.22
N THR A 106 8.13 18.07 -1.30
CA THR A 106 7.62 17.69 -2.63
C THR A 106 8.31 16.43 -3.17
N LYS A 107 9.64 16.32 -3.05
CA LYS A 107 10.40 15.14 -3.49
C LYS A 107 9.98 13.88 -2.73
N ILE A 108 9.81 14.00 -1.41
CA ILE A 108 9.42 12.87 -0.55
C ILE A 108 7.99 12.40 -0.90
N LEU A 109 7.06 13.33 -1.12
CA LEU A 109 5.68 13.01 -1.54
C LEU A 109 5.64 12.35 -2.92
N ARG A 110 6.40 12.87 -3.90
CA ARG A 110 6.51 12.25 -5.23
C ARG A 110 7.06 10.83 -5.16
N LEU A 111 8.05 10.57 -4.30
CA LEU A 111 8.57 9.23 -4.11
C LEU A 111 7.50 8.28 -3.53
N GLY A 112 6.70 8.74 -2.57
CA GLY A 112 5.57 7.95 -2.04
C GLY A 112 4.53 7.59 -3.10
N ILE A 113 4.22 8.53 -4.02
CA ILE A 113 3.34 8.27 -5.16
C ILE A 113 3.94 7.22 -6.10
N ILE A 114 5.21 7.36 -6.48
CA ILE A 114 5.89 6.40 -7.37
C ILE A 114 5.89 5.01 -6.73
N VAL A 115 6.25 4.90 -5.46
CA VAL A 115 6.27 3.64 -4.70
C VAL A 115 4.88 3.00 -4.66
N GLY A 116 3.84 3.80 -4.39
CA GLY A 116 2.47 3.32 -4.36
C GLY A 116 1.98 2.85 -5.73
N LEU A 117 2.28 3.57 -6.80
CA LEU A 117 1.95 3.15 -8.17
C LEU A 117 2.68 1.87 -8.58
N VAL A 118 3.97 1.74 -8.26
CA VAL A 118 4.72 0.50 -8.50
C VAL A 118 4.11 -0.63 -7.68
N GLY A 119 3.78 -0.40 -6.41
CA GLY A 119 3.10 -1.36 -5.54
C GLY A 119 1.79 -1.87 -6.13
N ILE A 120 0.92 -0.95 -6.60
CA ILE A 120 -0.33 -1.27 -7.32
C ILE A 120 -0.01 -2.15 -8.52
N LEU A 121 0.93 -1.75 -9.38
CA LEU A 121 1.30 -2.50 -10.59
C LEU A 121 1.73 -3.93 -10.25
N LEU A 122 2.61 -4.12 -9.26
CA LEU A 122 3.08 -5.45 -8.86
C LEU A 122 1.90 -6.32 -8.38
N THR A 123 1.07 -5.80 -7.50
CA THR A 123 -0.09 -6.54 -6.99
C THR A 123 -1.16 -6.78 -8.06
N LEU A 124 -1.26 -5.93 -9.08
CA LEU A 124 -2.16 -6.14 -10.23
C LEU A 124 -1.67 -7.28 -11.11
N LEU A 125 -0.35 -7.39 -11.35
CA LEU A 125 0.26 -8.52 -12.05
C LEU A 125 0.07 -9.84 -11.26
N GLY A 126 0.21 -9.78 -9.93
CA GLY A 126 -0.10 -10.89 -9.03
C GLY A 126 -1.55 -11.35 -9.14
N ALA A 127 -2.49 -10.42 -8.99
CA ALA A 127 -3.92 -10.71 -9.09
C ALA A 127 -4.28 -11.30 -10.47
N GLY A 128 -3.83 -10.67 -11.55
CA GLY A 128 -4.11 -11.12 -12.92
C GLY A 128 -3.59 -12.53 -13.19
N SER A 129 -2.34 -12.80 -12.83
CA SER A 129 -1.75 -14.14 -13.01
C SER A 129 -2.45 -15.20 -12.17
N THR A 130 -2.80 -14.90 -10.92
CA THR A 130 -3.54 -15.81 -10.04
C THR A 130 -4.93 -16.10 -10.60
N VAL A 131 -5.69 -15.06 -10.97
CA VAL A 131 -7.04 -15.21 -11.54
C VAL A 131 -7.00 -16.04 -12.82
N PHE A 132 -6.02 -15.82 -13.70
CA PHE A 132 -5.88 -16.60 -14.92
C PHE A 132 -5.71 -18.10 -14.62
N VAL A 133 -4.87 -18.45 -13.64
CA VAL A 133 -4.65 -19.85 -13.24
C VAL A 133 -5.90 -20.44 -12.58
N LEU A 134 -6.60 -19.68 -11.74
CA LEU A 134 -7.85 -20.13 -11.12
C LEU A 134 -8.93 -20.38 -12.17
N VAL A 135 -9.08 -19.49 -13.15
CA VAL A 135 -10.02 -19.67 -14.27
C VAL A 135 -9.64 -20.89 -15.10
N ALA A 136 -8.37 -21.06 -15.47
CA ALA A 136 -7.92 -22.24 -16.20
C ALA A 136 -8.26 -23.54 -15.45
N LYS A 137 -7.99 -23.58 -14.14
CA LYS A 137 -8.38 -24.72 -13.29
C LYS A 137 -9.89 -24.93 -13.26
N SER A 138 -10.70 -23.87 -13.22
CA SER A 138 -12.17 -24.00 -13.18
C SER A 138 -12.72 -24.62 -14.47
N ILE A 139 -12.14 -24.25 -15.62
CA ILE A 139 -12.59 -24.72 -16.94
C ILE A 139 -12.11 -26.16 -17.19
N SER A 140 -10.91 -26.50 -16.71
CA SER A 140 -10.30 -27.82 -16.93
C SER A 140 -10.74 -28.88 -15.92
N GLN A 141 -11.76 -28.65 -15.08
CA GLN A 141 -12.28 -29.62 -14.12
C GLN A 141 -13.35 -30.52 -14.75
N PRO A 142 -13.09 -31.83 -14.96
CA PRO A 142 -14.13 -32.76 -15.40
C PRO A 142 -15.21 -32.93 -14.33
N PRO A 143 -16.48 -33.19 -14.72
CA PRO A 143 -17.53 -33.54 -13.77
C PRO A 143 -17.11 -34.74 -12.90
N GLY A 144 -17.27 -34.63 -11.58
CA GLY A 144 -16.90 -35.70 -10.63
C GLY A 144 -15.41 -35.76 -10.25
N VAL A 145 -14.56 -34.83 -10.72
CA VAL A 145 -13.12 -34.81 -10.36
C VAL A 145 -12.87 -34.63 -8.86
N ALA A 146 -13.80 -34.00 -8.13
CA ALA A 146 -13.72 -33.90 -6.67
C ALA A 146 -13.79 -35.28 -5.97
N ILE A 147 -14.35 -36.30 -6.63
CA ILE A 147 -14.46 -37.67 -6.13
C ILE A 147 -13.27 -38.52 -6.60
N THR A 148 -12.83 -38.34 -7.85
CA THR A 148 -11.79 -39.19 -8.47
C THR A 148 -10.36 -38.67 -8.28
N ASN A 149 -10.18 -37.36 -8.18
CA ASN A 149 -8.89 -36.72 -7.89
C ASN A 149 -9.08 -35.35 -7.20
N PRO A 150 -9.30 -35.34 -5.87
CA PRO A 150 -9.56 -34.13 -5.09
C PRO A 150 -8.44 -33.09 -5.15
N TYR A 151 -7.23 -33.47 -5.60
CA TYR A 151 -6.08 -32.56 -5.67
C TYR A 151 -6.09 -31.67 -6.93
N ASN A 152 -6.90 -31.99 -7.92
CA ASN A 152 -7.04 -31.22 -9.17
C ASN A 152 -8.14 -30.14 -9.11
N ILE A 153 -8.86 -30.02 -7.99
CA ILE A 153 -9.84 -28.95 -7.79
C ILE A 153 -9.16 -27.64 -7.40
N ILE A 154 -9.88 -26.52 -7.57
CA ILE A 154 -9.45 -25.24 -7.03
C ILE A 154 -9.45 -25.36 -5.52
N ARG A 155 -8.28 -25.16 -4.91
CA ARG A 155 -8.14 -25.22 -3.47
C ARG A 155 -8.55 -23.86 -2.90
N PRO A 156 -9.30 -23.82 -1.79
CA PRO A 156 -9.58 -22.56 -1.08
C PRO A 156 -8.31 -21.75 -0.78
N MET A 157 -7.19 -22.44 -0.47
CA MET A 157 -5.86 -21.84 -0.25
C MET A 157 -5.30 -21.12 -1.48
N ASP A 158 -5.64 -21.55 -2.71
CA ASP A 158 -5.18 -20.89 -3.94
C ASP A 158 -5.87 -19.52 -4.12
N VAL A 159 -7.10 -19.36 -3.60
CA VAL A 159 -7.86 -18.10 -3.65
C VAL A 159 -7.28 -17.05 -2.72
N PHE A 160 -6.61 -17.45 -1.63
CA PHE A 160 -5.98 -16.48 -0.74
C PHE A 160 -4.83 -15.70 -1.40
N VAL A 161 -4.21 -16.22 -2.47
CA VAL A 161 -3.21 -15.45 -3.24
C VAL A 161 -3.86 -14.21 -3.86
N VAL A 162 -5.02 -14.37 -4.51
CA VAL A 162 -5.72 -13.21 -5.11
C VAL A 162 -6.27 -12.28 -4.04
N VAL A 163 -6.67 -12.79 -2.88
CA VAL A 163 -7.06 -11.95 -1.73
C VAL A 163 -5.87 -11.10 -1.27
N ALA A 164 -4.67 -11.70 -1.16
CA ALA A 164 -3.45 -10.98 -0.80
C ALA A 164 -3.13 -9.86 -1.80
N ASP A 165 -3.24 -10.15 -3.10
CA ASP A 165 -2.99 -9.17 -4.15
C ASP A 165 -4.02 -8.03 -4.15
N ILE A 166 -5.32 -8.33 -4.09
CA ILE A 166 -6.39 -7.31 -4.11
C ILE A 166 -6.30 -6.40 -2.88
N THR A 167 -6.05 -6.96 -1.70
CA THR A 167 -5.85 -6.15 -0.49
C THR A 167 -4.53 -5.36 -0.56
N GLY A 168 -3.49 -5.91 -1.19
CA GLY A 168 -2.26 -5.18 -1.52
C GLY A 168 -2.51 -3.96 -2.42
N ILE A 169 -3.30 -4.11 -3.49
CA ILE A 169 -3.73 -3.01 -4.36
C ILE A 169 -4.41 -1.92 -3.54
N ALA A 170 -5.38 -2.31 -2.71
CA ALA A 170 -6.15 -1.37 -1.89
C ALA A 170 -5.25 -0.59 -0.91
N ALA A 171 -4.30 -1.28 -0.27
CA ALA A 171 -3.36 -0.64 0.65
C ALA A 171 -2.43 0.36 -0.06
N HIS A 172 -1.88 0.01 -1.23
CA HIS A 172 -1.04 0.92 -2.01
C HIS A 172 -1.84 2.10 -2.57
N PHE A 173 -3.09 1.87 -2.97
CA PHE A 173 -3.99 2.92 -3.42
C PHE A 173 -4.25 3.96 -2.33
N VAL A 174 -4.53 3.53 -1.10
CA VAL A 174 -4.71 4.44 0.06
C VAL A 174 -3.48 5.34 0.25
N GLY A 175 -2.27 4.76 0.30
CA GLY A 175 -1.03 5.53 0.46
C GLY A 175 -0.75 6.50 -0.70
N THR A 176 -1.11 6.10 -1.92
CA THR A 176 -0.96 6.92 -3.13
C THR A 176 -1.90 8.12 -3.11
N VAL A 177 -3.18 7.91 -2.82
CA VAL A 177 -4.19 8.98 -2.71
C VAL A 177 -3.80 9.97 -1.61
N ALA A 178 -3.35 9.48 -0.47
CA ALA A 178 -2.87 10.32 0.61
C ALA A 178 -1.67 11.18 0.20
N SER A 179 -0.69 10.58 -0.49
CA SER A 179 0.50 11.29 -0.97
C SER A 179 0.16 12.33 -2.04
N LEU A 180 -0.76 12.03 -2.96
CA LEU A 180 -1.29 12.97 -3.95
C LEU A 180 -2.00 14.15 -3.30
N TRP A 181 -2.88 13.87 -2.34
CA TRP A 181 -3.62 14.90 -1.63
C TRP A 181 -2.69 15.83 -0.84
N LEU A 182 -1.68 15.28 -0.16
CA LEU A 182 -0.66 16.06 0.53
C LEU A 182 0.19 16.88 -0.45
N LEU A 183 0.50 16.34 -1.63
CA LEU A 183 1.24 17.06 -2.66
C LEU A 183 0.47 18.28 -3.16
N GLU A 184 -0.84 18.15 -3.38
CA GLU A 184 -1.71 19.25 -3.77
C GLU A 184 -1.75 20.33 -2.67
N ARG A 185 -1.93 19.92 -1.41
CA ARG A 185 -1.92 20.84 -0.26
C ARG A 185 -0.61 21.61 -0.11
N VAL A 186 0.53 20.98 -0.41
CA VAL A 186 1.86 21.63 -0.34
C VAL A 186 2.08 22.59 -1.52
N HIS A 187 1.42 22.40 -2.67
CA HIS A 187 1.52 23.35 -3.79
C HIS A 187 0.60 24.56 -3.63
N GLN A 188 -0.54 24.42 -2.96
CA GLN A 188 -1.50 25.51 -2.74
C GLN A 188 -1.03 26.57 -1.72
N HIS A 189 -0.06 26.24 -0.88
CA HIS A 189 0.52 27.12 0.14
C HIS A 189 2.00 27.34 -0.12
#